data_AF-G5IZU1-F1
#
_entry.id   AF-G5IZU1-F1
#
_cell.length_a   1.000
_cell.length_b   1.000
_cell.length_c   1.000
_cell.angle_alpha   90.00
_cell.angle_beta   90.00
_cell.angle_gamma   90.00
#
_symmetry.space_group_name_H-M   'P 1'
#
loop_
_entity.id
_entity.type
_entity.pdbx_description
1 polymer ?
#
loop_
_entity_poly.entity_id
_entity_poly.type
_entity_poly.pdbx_seq_one_letter_code
_entity_poly.pdbx_strand_id
1 'polypeptide(L)'
;MIKDLLKVADVSETETKTLGDSNHHKLAFQLEIIADRLELMMENMATGKSLDSECYSLEEDCEKLREYLYRETFKDRIPRYQQMLTLMSATKVALSEIYFGSSFKMKLEFNQDNNNKHPETVHKNMLTVKNNTQKMRTISQILAVS
;
A
#
# COMPACT_ATOMS: atom_id res chain seq x y z
N MET A 1 -46.12 -21.32 21.28
CA MET A 1 -45.44 -20.14 21.86
C MET A 1 -44.09 -20.03 21.19
N ILE A 2 -43.99 -19.27 20.10
CA ILE A 2 -42.73 -18.95 19.42
C ILE A 2 -42.74 -17.43 19.29
N LYS A 3 -42.26 -16.72 20.32
CA LYS A 3 -42.12 -15.26 20.29
C LYS A 3 -40.69 -14.76 20.53
N ASP A 4 -39.73 -15.65 20.76
CA ASP A 4 -38.36 -15.25 21.15
C ASP A 4 -37.25 -15.63 20.15
N LEU A 5 -37.58 -15.95 18.90
CA LEU A 5 -36.56 -16.23 17.86
C LEU A 5 -36.23 -15.03 16.95
N LEU A 6 -36.98 -13.92 17.03
CA LEU A 6 -36.77 -12.72 16.20
C LEU A 6 -35.94 -11.64 16.89
N LYS A 7 -35.59 -11.77 18.18
CA LYS A 7 -34.76 -10.79 18.89
C LYS A 7 -33.25 -11.05 18.82
N VAL A 8 -32.83 -12.18 18.26
CA VAL A 8 -31.41 -12.56 18.14
C VAL A 8 -30.84 -12.25 16.75
N ALA A 9 -31.70 -11.98 15.75
CA ALA A 9 -31.26 -11.66 14.39
C ALA A 9 -30.95 -10.15 14.19
N ASP A 10 -31.47 -9.27 15.03
CA ASP A 10 -31.27 -7.81 14.93
C ASP A 10 -29.97 -7.32 15.59
N VAL A 11 -29.23 -8.20 16.29
CA VAL A 11 -27.93 -7.86 16.87
C VAL A 11 -26.79 -8.15 15.88
N SER A 12 -26.98 -9.03 14.89
CA SER A 12 -25.88 -9.44 14.01
C SER A 12 -25.62 -8.55 12.81
N GLU A 13 -26.61 -7.84 12.26
CA GLU A 13 -26.43 -6.97 11.08
C GLU A 13 -25.92 -5.57 11.44
N THR A 14 -26.36 -5.02 12.57
CA THR A 14 -25.97 -3.69 13.04
C THR A 14 -24.55 -3.71 13.58
N GLU A 15 -24.17 -4.75 14.35
CA GLU A 15 -22.80 -4.90 14.84
C GLU A 15 -21.80 -5.17 13.70
N THR A 16 -22.14 -6.02 12.72
CA THR A 16 -21.27 -6.25 11.55
C THR A 16 -21.15 -5.02 10.64
N LYS A 17 -22.21 -4.23 10.46
CA LYS A 17 -22.12 -2.92 9.77
C LYS A 17 -21.18 -1.97 10.52
N THR A 18 -21.36 -1.79 11.84
CA THR A 18 -20.45 -0.90 12.62
C THR A 18 -19.00 -1.38 12.66
N LEU A 19 -18.75 -2.70 12.69
CA LEU A 19 -17.41 -3.28 12.63
C LEU A 19 -16.79 -3.17 11.22
N GLY A 20 -17.59 -3.35 10.17
CA GLY A 20 -17.19 -3.16 8.78
C GLY A 20 -16.83 -1.71 8.47
N ASP A 21 -17.67 -0.76 8.89
CA ASP A 21 -17.48 0.68 8.69
C ASP A 21 -16.25 1.20 9.44
N SER A 22 -16.05 0.73 10.70
CA SER A 22 -14.84 1.02 11.49
C SER A 22 -13.56 0.51 10.80
N ASN A 23 -13.59 -0.69 10.22
CA ASN A 23 -12.44 -1.25 9.51
C ASN A 23 -12.17 -0.54 8.19
N HIS A 24 -13.20 -0.11 7.46
CA HIS A 24 -13.05 0.66 6.23
C HIS A 24 -12.40 2.02 6.48
N HIS A 25 -12.84 2.76 7.50
CA HIS A 25 -12.22 4.05 7.86
C HIS A 25 -10.76 3.89 8.29
N LYS A 26 -10.45 2.85 9.08
CA LYS A 26 -9.06 2.57 9.47
C LYS A 26 -8.19 2.23 8.27
N LEU A 27 -8.71 1.43 7.34
CA LEU A 27 -8.02 1.07 6.10
C LEU A 27 -7.82 2.26 5.17
N ALA A 28 -8.83 3.12 5.04
CA ALA A 28 -8.74 4.38 4.30
C ALA A 28 -7.60 5.24 4.85
N PHE A 29 -7.59 5.45 6.17
CA PHE A 29 -6.56 6.23 6.85
C PHE A 29 -5.15 5.66 6.65
N GLN A 30 -4.99 4.33 6.75
CA GLN A 30 -3.69 3.68 6.49
C GLN A 30 -3.23 3.83 5.04
N LEU A 31 -4.15 3.73 4.06
CA LEU A 31 -3.83 3.99 2.66
C LEU A 31 -3.44 5.44 2.41
N GLU A 32 -4.08 6.40 3.08
CA GLU A 32 -3.70 7.82 3.00
C GLU A 32 -2.30 8.07 3.50
N ILE A 33 -1.94 7.56 4.69
CA ILE A 33 -0.59 7.70 5.24
C ILE A 33 0.45 7.15 4.27
N ILE A 34 0.23 5.95 3.72
CA ILE A 34 1.18 5.35 2.77
C ILE A 34 1.26 6.19 1.51
N ALA A 35 0.12 6.68 0.98
CA ALA A 35 0.09 7.51 -0.21
C ALA A 35 0.82 8.85 -0.01
N ASP A 36 0.58 9.55 1.10
CA ASP A 36 1.26 10.80 1.48
C ASP A 36 2.78 10.60 1.52
N ARG A 37 3.22 9.51 2.16
CA ARG A 37 4.65 9.19 2.27
C ARG A 37 5.28 8.83 0.93
N LEU A 38 4.55 8.13 0.04
CA LEU A 38 5.03 7.83 -1.32
C LEU A 38 5.16 9.10 -2.16
N GLU A 39 4.22 10.05 -2.04
CA GLU A 39 4.31 11.36 -2.69
C GLU A 39 5.54 12.14 -2.23
N LEU A 40 5.76 12.20 -0.91
CA LEU A 40 6.95 12.85 -0.35
C LEU A 40 8.25 12.19 -0.81
N MET A 41 8.29 10.85 -0.90
CA MET A 41 9.45 10.13 -1.44
C MET A 41 9.71 10.49 -2.91
N MET A 42 8.67 10.59 -3.73
CA MET A 42 8.79 11.01 -5.13
C MET A 42 9.30 12.44 -5.26
N GLU A 43 8.85 13.36 -4.40
CA GLU A 43 9.36 14.73 -4.32
C GLU A 43 10.83 14.77 -3.89
N ASN A 44 11.20 14.02 -2.85
CA ASN A 44 12.58 13.91 -2.38
C ASN A 44 13.51 13.38 -3.48
N MET A 45 13.05 12.43 -4.30
CA MET A 45 13.82 11.93 -5.45
C MET A 45 14.10 13.04 -6.47
N ALA A 46 13.09 13.83 -6.80
CA ALA A 46 13.23 14.94 -7.76
C ALA A 46 14.26 15.98 -7.29
N THR A 47 14.46 16.10 -5.97
CA THR A 47 15.48 16.96 -5.35
C THR A 47 16.85 16.31 -5.18
N GLY A 48 17.03 15.06 -5.61
CA GLY A 48 18.31 14.35 -5.53
C GLY A 48 18.70 13.86 -4.14
N LYS A 49 17.77 13.83 -3.18
CA LYS A 49 18.03 13.24 -1.85
C LYS A 49 18.15 11.72 -1.95
N SER A 50 18.91 11.11 -1.03
CA SER A 50 18.85 9.66 -0.85
C SER A 50 17.43 9.25 -0.45
N LEU A 51 16.98 8.12 -0.96
CA LEU A 51 15.66 7.53 -0.67
C LEU A 51 15.77 6.27 0.17
N ASP A 52 16.97 5.89 0.61
CA ASP A 52 17.21 4.56 1.15
C ASP A 52 16.39 4.30 2.42
N SER A 53 16.31 5.31 3.29
CA SER A 53 15.52 5.24 4.52
C SER A 53 14.01 5.24 4.25
N GLU A 54 13.57 6.04 3.27
CA GLU A 54 12.19 6.18 2.88
C GLU A 54 11.67 4.92 2.20
N CYS A 55 12.41 4.36 1.25
CA CYS A 55 12.07 3.12 0.56
C CYS A 55 11.97 1.97 1.56
N TYR A 56 12.94 1.82 2.47
CA TYR A 56 12.91 0.77 3.48
C TYR A 56 11.69 0.88 4.40
N SER A 57 11.43 2.08 4.95
CA SER A 57 10.31 2.27 5.88
C SER A 57 8.94 2.16 5.18
N LEU A 58 8.82 2.62 3.94
CA LEU A 58 7.60 2.45 3.14
C LEU A 58 7.37 0.98 2.74
N GLU A 59 8.44 0.23 2.50
CA GLU A 59 8.36 -1.22 2.25
C GLU A 59 7.77 -1.94 3.46
N GLU A 60 8.22 -1.58 4.66
CA GLU A 60 7.72 -2.13 5.93
C GLU A 60 6.24 -1.80 6.16
N ASP A 61 5.82 -0.57 5.87
CA ASP A 61 4.41 -0.16 5.96
C ASP A 61 3.53 -0.94 4.97
N CYS A 62 4.00 -1.10 3.73
CA CYS A 62 3.30 -1.91 2.73
C CYS A 62 3.17 -3.37 3.19
N GLU A 63 4.22 -3.94 3.80
CA GLU A 63 4.18 -5.30 4.33
C GLU A 63 3.19 -5.45 5.49
N LYS A 64 3.21 -4.53 6.46
CA LYS A 64 2.27 -4.54 7.60
C LYS A 64 0.81 -4.49 7.12
N LEU A 65 0.50 -3.61 6.18
CA LEU A 65 -0.85 -3.51 5.62
C LEU A 65 -1.21 -4.75 4.79
N ARG A 66 -0.25 -5.31 4.04
CA ARG A 66 -0.44 -6.57 3.29
C ARG A 66 -0.79 -7.74 4.21
N GLU A 67 -0.07 -7.90 5.32
CA GLU A 67 -0.33 -8.97 6.29
C GLU A 67 -1.71 -8.83 6.94
N TYR A 68 -2.10 -7.60 7.28
CA TYR A 68 -3.44 -7.31 7.79
C TYR A 68 -4.51 -7.69 6.75
N LEU A 69 -4.38 -7.20 5.52
CA LEU A 69 -5.30 -7.49 4.42
C LEU A 69 -5.38 -8.98 4.12
N TYR A 70 -4.25 -9.70 4.16
CA TYR A 70 -4.23 -11.14 3.96
C TYR A 70 -5.13 -11.84 4.98
N ARG A 71 -4.99 -11.51 6.28
CA ARG A 71 -5.82 -12.08 7.35
C ARG A 71 -7.30 -11.77 7.17
N GLU A 72 -7.65 -10.55 6.78
CA GLU A 72 -9.05 -10.13 6.61
C GLU A 72 -9.68 -10.70 5.32
N THR A 73 -8.90 -10.92 4.26
CA THR A 73 -9.40 -11.50 3.00
C THR A 73 -9.95 -12.93 3.19
N PHE A 74 -9.37 -13.71 4.13
CA PHE A 74 -9.89 -15.05 4.46
C PHE A 74 -11.19 -15.01 5.27
N LYS A 75 -11.45 -13.93 6.01
CA LYS A 75 -12.65 -13.79 6.84
C LYS A 75 -13.85 -13.36 6.01
N ASP A 76 -13.70 -12.28 5.24
CA ASP A 76 -14.85 -11.59 4.67
C ASP A 76 -14.96 -11.73 3.13
N ARG A 77 -13.94 -12.31 2.47
CA ARG A 77 -13.86 -12.47 0.99
C ARG A 77 -14.23 -11.21 0.20
N ILE A 78 -13.96 -10.03 0.76
CA ILE A 78 -14.30 -8.75 0.14
C ILE A 78 -13.35 -8.54 -1.06
N PRO A 79 -13.86 -8.40 -2.30
CA PRO A 79 -13.02 -8.25 -3.50
C PRO A 79 -12.05 -7.07 -3.42
N ARG A 80 -12.45 -6.02 -2.70
CA ARG A 80 -11.64 -4.82 -2.49
C ARG A 80 -10.39 -5.09 -1.65
N TYR A 81 -10.43 -6.00 -0.67
CA TYR A 81 -9.25 -6.37 0.11
C TYR A 81 -8.21 -7.09 -0.75
N GLN A 82 -8.65 -7.91 -1.70
CA GLN A 82 -7.76 -8.54 -2.66
C GLN A 82 -7.09 -7.51 -3.58
N GLN A 83 -7.82 -6.49 -4.04
CA GLN A 83 -7.25 -5.39 -4.82
C GLN A 83 -6.19 -4.62 -4.02
N MET A 84 -6.48 -4.31 -2.75
CA MET A 84 -5.53 -3.64 -1.86
C MET A 84 -4.29 -4.50 -1.60
N LEU A 85 -4.45 -5.82 -1.42
CA LEU A 85 -3.35 -6.75 -1.22
C LEU A 85 -2.41 -6.80 -2.42
N THR A 86 -2.97 -6.86 -3.63
CA THR A 86 -2.19 -6.77 -4.87
C THR A 86 -1.47 -5.43 -4.98
N LEU A 87 -2.16 -4.33 -4.60
CA LEU A 87 -1.60 -2.99 -4.64
C LEU A 87 -0.42 -2.82 -3.67
N MET A 88 -0.54 -3.29 -2.43
CA MET A 88 0.55 -3.29 -1.45
C MET A 88 1.73 -4.13 -1.93
N SER A 89 1.47 -5.32 -2.48
CA SER A 89 2.53 -6.20 -2.99
C SER A 89 3.30 -5.55 -4.15
N ALA A 90 2.59 -4.97 -5.12
CA ALA A 90 3.22 -4.32 -6.26
C ALA A 90 4.03 -3.08 -5.86
N THR A 91 3.51 -2.30 -4.90
CA THR A 91 4.21 -1.11 -4.39
C THR A 91 5.46 -1.49 -3.61
N LYS A 92 5.37 -2.50 -2.75
CA LYS A 92 6.50 -3.07 -2.02
C LYS A 92 7.64 -3.47 -2.97
N VAL A 93 7.33 -4.28 -4.00
CA VAL A 93 8.33 -4.73 -4.98
C VAL A 93 8.97 -3.54 -5.69
N ALA A 94 8.19 -2.55 -6.12
CA ALA A 94 8.72 -1.37 -6.79
C ALA A 94 9.66 -0.56 -5.87
N LEU A 95 9.33 -0.42 -4.58
CA LEU A 95 10.18 0.24 -3.59
C LEU A 95 11.49 -0.50 -3.38
N SER A 96 11.45 -1.84 -3.23
CA SER A 96 12.66 -2.65 -3.11
C SER A 96 13.57 -2.49 -4.34
N GLU A 97 13.01 -2.53 -5.54
CA GLU A 97 13.79 -2.37 -6.77
C GLU A 97 14.37 -0.95 -6.93
N ILE A 98 13.66 0.09 -6.45
CA ILE A 98 14.21 1.45 -6.37
C ILE A 98 15.39 1.49 -5.39
N TYR A 99 15.23 0.91 -4.19
CA TYR A 99 16.29 0.84 -3.17
C TYR A 99 17.53 0.07 -3.64
N PHE A 100 17.35 -1.09 -4.28
CA PHE A 100 18.47 -1.85 -4.85
C PHE A 100 19.12 -1.08 -5.99
N GLY A 101 18.33 -0.42 -6.83
CA GLY A 101 18.83 0.43 -7.91
C GLY A 101 19.63 1.65 -7.42
N SER A 102 19.18 2.31 -6.34
CA SER A 102 19.88 3.44 -5.72
C SER A 102 21.18 3.00 -5.05
N SER A 103 21.13 1.95 -4.24
CA SER A 103 22.28 1.38 -3.53
C SER A 103 23.37 0.87 -4.47
N PHE A 104 23.00 0.31 -5.62
CA PHE A 104 23.97 -0.21 -6.61
C PHE A 104 24.64 0.92 -7.40
N LYS A 105 23.96 2.05 -7.65
CA LYS A 105 24.55 3.25 -8.25
C LYS A 105 25.71 3.79 -7.40
N MET A 106 25.55 3.81 -6.07
CA MET A 106 26.59 4.22 -5.12
C MET A 106 27.81 3.26 -5.12
N LYS A 107 27.61 1.98 -5.45
CA LYS A 107 28.70 1.00 -5.62
C LYS A 107 29.38 1.07 -6.99
N LEU A 108 28.65 1.40 -8.06
CA LEU A 108 29.20 1.55 -9.42
C LEU A 108 29.97 2.85 -9.62
N GLU A 109 29.68 3.91 -8.86
CA GLU A 109 30.55 5.11 -8.86
C GLU A 109 32.00 4.79 -8.39
N PHE A 110 32.21 3.66 -7.70
CA PHE A 110 33.54 3.13 -7.38
C PHE A 110 34.14 2.18 -8.43
N ASN A 111 33.36 1.69 -9.40
CA ASN A 111 33.81 0.82 -10.49
C ASN A 111 33.11 1.24 -11.79
N GLN A 112 33.79 2.09 -12.56
CA GLN A 112 33.34 2.50 -13.89
C GLN A 112 33.25 1.29 -14.81
N ASP A 113 32.07 0.70 -14.92
CA ASP A 113 31.74 -0.14 -16.07
C ASP A 113 30.34 0.19 -16.60
N ASN A 114 30.35 0.67 -17.84
CA ASN A 114 29.22 1.21 -18.57
C ASN A 114 28.28 0.09 -19.02
N ASN A 115 27.15 -0.08 -18.33
CA ASN A 115 25.97 -0.73 -18.91
C ASN A 115 24.71 0.10 -18.60
N ASN A 116 24.34 0.91 -19.59
CA ASN A 116 23.30 1.95 -19.55
C ASN A 116 21.83 1.47 -19.38
N LYS A 117 21.58 0.25 -18.87
CA LYS A 117 20.21 -0.30 -18.68
C LYS A 117 19.58 0.04 -17.31
N HIS A 118 20.34 0.62 -16.39
CA HIS A 118 19.94 0.76 -14.98
C HIS A 118 19.04 1.98 -14.64
N PRO A 119 19.23 3.17 -15.25
CA PRO A 119 18.38 4.33 -15.00
C PRO A 119 16.93 4.12 -15.47
N GLU A 120 16.75 3.36 -16.55
CA GLU A 120 15.43 3.05 -17.12
C GLU A 120 14.57 2.21 -16.17
N THR A 121 15.17 1.26 -15.45
CA THR A 121 14.47 0.41 -14.46
C THR A 121 13.99 1.22 -13.26
N VAL A 122 14.83 2.09 -12.71
CA VAL A 122 14.46 2.97 -11.59
C VAL A 122 13.33 3.92 -12.01
N HIS A 123 13.43 4.50 -13.21
CA HIS A 123 12.38 5.38 -13.74
C HIS A 123 11.04 4.65 -13.93
N LYS A 124 11.07 3.44 -14.50
CA LYS A 124 9.89 2.58 -14.67
C LYS A 124 9.24 2.22 -13.33
N ASN A 125 10.05 1.91 -12.33
CA ASN A 125 9.55 1.57 -11.00
C ASN A 125 8.99 2.79 -10.29
N MET A 126 9.56 3.97 -10.50
CA MET A 126 9.00 5.21 -9.99
C MET A 126 7.64 5.55 -10.63
N LEU A 127 7.48 5.29 -11.93
CA LEU A 127 6.17 5.41 -12.58
C LEU A 127 5.16 4.40 -12.02
N THR A 128 5.61 3.18 -11.71
CA THR A 128 4.79 2.17 -11.04
C THR A 128 4.33 2.64 -9.66
N VAL A 129 5.25 3.19 -8.85
CA VAL A 129 4.92 3.77 -7.54
C VAL A 129 3.89 4.88 -7.70
N LYS A 130 4.13 5.85 -8.61
CA LYS A 130 3.19 6.95 -8.87
C LYS A 130 1.78 6.45 -9.22
N ASN A 131 1.68 5.48 -10.11
CA ASN A 131 0.40 4.91 -10.52
C ASN A 131 -0.29 4.17 -9.37
N ASN A 132 0.48 3.46 -8.54
CA ASN A 132 -0.06 2.76 -7.39
C ASN A 132 -0.52 3.73 -6.31
N THR A 133 0.21 4.81 -6.06
CA THR A 133 -0.19 5.89 -5.14
C THR A 133 -1.54 6.48 -5.55
N GLN A 134 -1.74 6.77 -6.84
CA GLN A 134 -3.03 7.26 -7.32
C GLN A 134 -4.17 6.24 -7.07
N LYS A 135 -3.91 4.94 -7.26
CA LYS A 135 -4.90 3.89 -6.94
C LYS A 135 -5.19 3.82 -5.44
N MET A 136 -4.18 4.00 -4.57
CA MET A 136 -4.37 4.04 -3.12
C MET A 136 -5.28 5.20 -2.72
N ARG A 137 -5.06 6.39 -3.30
CA ARG A 137 -5.93 7.57 -3.09
C ARG A 137 -7.37 7.26 -3.46
N THR A 138 -7.60 6.69 -4.65
CA THR A 138 -8.94 6.33 -5.11
C THR A 138 -9.60 5.32 -4.17
N ILE A 139 -8.89 4.25 -3.76
CA ILE A 139 -9.46 3.24 -2.87
C ILE A 139 -9.75 3.83 -1.49
N SER A 140 -8.85 4.65 -0.95
CA SER A 140 -9.05 5.32 0.34
C SER A 140 -10.31 6.17 0.33
N GLN A 141 -10.48 7.03 -0.68
CA GLN A 141 -11.67 7.88 -0.82
C GLN A 141 -12.96 7.06 -0.87
N ILE A 142 -12.96 5.94 -1.59
CA ILE A 142 -14.12 5.05 -1.65
C ILE A 142 -14.40 4.42 -0.27
N LEU A 143 -13.36 3.99 0.46
CA LEU A 143 -13.51 3.40 1.79
C LEU A 143 -13.95 4.41 2.86
N ALA A 144 -13.54 5.67 2.75
CA ALA A 144 -13.91 6.73 3.68
C ALA A 144 -15.39 7.12 3.60
N VAL A 145 -16.06 6.81 2.49
CA VAL A 145 -17.50 7.08 2.27
C VAL A 145 -18.36 5.81 2.22
N SER A 146 -17.77 4.63 2.43
CA SER A 146 -18.45 3.33 2.51
C SER A 146 -18.90 3.06 3.94
#